data_AF-A0A0M8ST35-F1
#
_entry.id   AF-A0A0M8ST35-F1
#
_cell.length_a   1.000
_cell.length_b   1.000
_cell.length_c   1.000
_cell.angle_alpha   90.00
_cell.angle_beta   90.00
_cell.angle_gamma   90.00
#
_symmetry.space_group_name_H-M   'P 1'
#
loop_
_entity.id
_entity.type
_entity.pdbx_description
1 polymer ?
#
loop_
_entity_poly.entity_id
_entity_poly.type
_entity_poly.pdbx_seq_one_letter_code
_entity_poly.pdbx_strand_id
1 'polypeptide(L)'
;MGVLAPAAAHAASTYSLVVLPDQKEGAIYDFVNSAKNSVDVTIYELRDTTLVNDLVNKQKAGVKVRVVFDSQHASIDGAAYKALSAAGAGVTYSSSAYVYTHQKTITVDGATSYISTGNFDTTYYATSRDYGVFDSDAADVAAIEKVFDADYAKTAVTPSDGTDLVWSPTDSQSRLLALVNGAQHSLDVQEEEFGDAALVNAVVADAKRGVTVRVVAENQSSQYSKQLNQVIAAGGKVTTFTSSTGYYIHAKAIVADYGTSFAKVFAGSENFSDNSLNHNRELGLIVSDSAVVSGIEKAFNADFLKGSGTV
;
A
#
# COMPACT_ATOMS: atom_id res chain seq x y z
N MET A 1 -3.42 -29.77 44.18
CA MET A 1 -2.48 -29.28 43.15
C MET A 1 -3.27 -29.07 41.88
N GLY A 2 -3.55 -27.81 41.52
CA GLY A 2 -4.28 -27.48 40.30
C GLY A 2 -3.33 -27.52 39.11
N VAL A 3 -3.68 -28.29 38.08
CA VAL A 3 -2.94 -28.33 36.82
C VAL A 3 -3.28 -27.05 36.04
N LEU A 4 -2.29 -26.19 35.83
CA LEU A 4 -2.40 -25.05 34.92
C LEU A 4 -2.58 -25.56 33.49
N ALA A 5 -3.65 -25.14 32.82
CA ALA A 5 -3.82 -25.38 31.39
C ALA A 5 -2.69 -24.65 30.63
N PRO A 6 -2.11 -25.28 29.59
CA PRO A 6 -1.10 -24.62 28.77
C PRO A 6 -1.74 -23.43 28.06
N ALA A 7 -1.09 -22.27 28.13
CA ALA A 7 -1.45 -21.11 27.32
C ALA A 7 -1.43 -21.52 25.85
N ALA A 8 -2.52 -21.25 25.12
CA ALA A 8 -2.55 -21.41 23.68
C ALA A 8 -1.39 -20.59 23.09
N ALA A 9 -0.45 -21.27 22.44
CA ALA A 9 0.54 -20.59 21.63
C ALA A 9 -0.23 -19.80 20.57
N HIS A 10 -0.17 -18.47 20.63
CA HIS A 10 -0.66 -17.66 19.52
C HIS A 10 0.11 -18.11 18.28
N ALA A 11 -0.60 -18.55 17.25
CA ALA A 11 0.00 -18.75 15.94
C ALA A 11 0.73 -17.44 15.58
N ALA A 12 1.95 -17.55 15.07
CA ALA A 12 2.66 -16.38 14.58
C ALA A 12 1.80 -15.68 13.51
N SER A 13 1.70 -14.35 13.58
CA SER A 13 0.98 -13.57 12.58
C SER A 13 1.56 -13.86 11.19
N THR A 14 0.69 -13.98 10.20
CA THR A 14 1.08 -14.07 8.78
C THR A 14 1.51 -12.72 8.23
N TYR A 15 1.34 -11.63 8.99
CA TYR A 15 1.69 -10.28 8.59
C TYR A 15 2.83 -9.68 9.42
N SER A 16 3.61 -8.81 8.78
CA SER A 16 4.48 -7.87 9.50
C SER A 16 4.54 -6.52 8.79
N LEU A 17 4.74 -5.45 9.54
CA LEU A 17 4.69 -4.07 9.05
C LEU A 17 6.09 -3.43 9.05
N VAL A 18 6.40 -2.70 7.97
CA VAL A 18 7.44 -1.67 7.94
C VAL A 18 6.81 -0.30 7.71
N VAL A 19 7.31 0.70 8.43
CA VAL A 19 6.80 2.07 8.46
C VAL A 19 7.93 3.02 8.05
N LEU A 20 7.80 3.69 6.91
CA LEU A 20 8.75 4.67 6.39
C LEU A 20 8.26 6.08 6.73
N PRO A 21 9.15 7.02 7.16
CA PRO A 21 10.61 6.90 7.25
C PRO A 21 11.13 6.24 8.54
N ASP A 22 10.24 5.92 9.49
CA ASP A 22 10.58 5.63 10.88
C ASP A 22 11.50 4.40 11.06
N GLN A 23 11.30 3.36 10.24
CA GLN A 23 12.03 2.09 10.28
C GLN A 23 13.02 1.93 9.12
N LYS A 24 13.07 2.89 8.21
CA LYS A 24 13.90 2.86 6.99
C LYS A 24 13.61 1.64 6.11
N GLU A 25 14.36 1.53 5.03
CA GLU A 25 14.15 0.60 3.92
C GLU A 25 14.89 -0.74 4.07
N GLY A 26 15.69 -0.92 5.14
CA GLY A 26 16.52 -2.11 5.34
C GLY A 26 15.75 -3.44 5.32
N ALA A 27 14.52 -3.46 5.84
CA ALA A 27 13.66 -4.65 5.80
C ALA A 27 13.31 -5.08 4.37
N ILE A 28 13.20 -4.14 3.42
CA ILE A 28 12.93 -4.42 2.00
C ILE A 28 14.14 -5.13 1.39
N TYR A 29 15.35 -4.64 1.69
CA TYR A 29 16.60 -5.26 1.21
C TYR A 29 16.81 -6.65 1.80
N ASP A 30 16.62 -6.81 3.11
CA ASP A 30 16.73 -8.11 3.79
C ASP A 30 15.74 -9.12 3.19
N PHE A 31 14.53 -8.66 2.87
CA PHE A 31 13.50 -9.48 2.25
C PHE A 31 13.91 -10.00 0.86
N VAL A 32 14.33 -9.12 -0.05
CA VAL A 32 14.85 -9.54 -1.36
C VAL A 32 16.08 -10.43 -1.20
N ASN A 33 16.97 -10.10 -0.27
CA ASN A 33 18.18 -10.88 0.00
C ASN A 33 17.91 -12.24 0.66
N SER A 34 16.70 -12.47 1.17
CA SER A 34 16.30 -13.79 1.69
C SER A 34 16.06 -14.82 0.58
N ALA A 35 15.68 -14.37 -0.62
CA ALA A 35 15.20 -15.20 -1.73
C ALA A 35 16.15 -16.35 -2.10
N LYS A 36 15.57 -17.53 -2.32
CA LYS A 36 16.28 -18.78 -2.68
C LYS A 36 15.96 -19.27 -4.09
N ASN A 37 14.77 -19.01 -4.59
CA ASN A 37 14.23 -19.56 -5.83
C ASN A 37 13.76 -18.47 -6.79
N SER A 38 12.98 -17.49 -6.32
CA SER A 38 12.43 -16.43 -7.17
C SER A 38 12.22 -15.09 -6.45
N VAL A 39 12.23 -14.02 -7.25
CA VAL A 39 11.75 -12.69 -6.85
C VAL A 39 10.94 -12.13 -8.00
N ASP A 40 9.68 -11.79 -7.73
CA ASP A 40 8.76 -11.20 -8.69
C ASP A 40 8.34 -9.81 -8.22
N VAL A 41 8.47 -8.80 -9.08
CA VAL A 41 8.28 -7.39 -8.71
C VAL A 41 7.32 -6.69 -9.68
N THR A 42 6.26 -6.09 -9.17
CA THR A 42 5.44 -5.13 -9.92
C THR A 42 5.66 -3.75 -9.34
N ILE A 43 6.02 -2.77 -10.17
CA ILE A 43 6.41 -1.46 -9.67
C ILE A 43 6.04 -0.33 -10.64
N TYR A 44 5.51 0.75 -10.06
CA TYR A 44 5.21 2.00 -10.74
C TYR A 44 6.47 2.84 -11.02
N GLU A 45 7.32 3.02 -9.99
CA GLU A 45 8.60 3.72 -10.08
C GLU A 45 9.68 3.00 -9.27
N LEU A 46 10.84 2.78 -9.91
CA LEU A 46 12.02 2.15 -9.32
C LEU A 46 13.29 2.98 -9.62
N ARG A 47 13.70 3.80 -8.63
CA ARG A 47 15.00 4.52 -8.63
C ARG A 47 15.93 4.09 -7.49
N ASP A 48 15.50 3.16 -6.64
CA ASP A 48 16.32 2.57 -5.60
C ASP A 48 17.44 1.69 -6.17
N THR A 49 18.65 2.25 -6.25
CA THR A 49 19.80 1.55 -6.80
C THR A 49 20.31 0.41 -5.91
N THR A 50 20.04 0.44 -4.60
CA THR A 50 20.38 -0.66 -3.69
C THR A 50 19.50 -1.86 -3.99
N LEU A 51 18.18 -1.65 -4.06
CA LEU A 51 17.23 -2.69 -4.43
C LEU A 51 17.52 -3.27 -5.83
N VAL A 52 17.81 -2.43 -6.82
CA VAL A 52 18.19 -2.89 -8.16
C VAL A 52 19.45 -3.76 -8.12
N ASN A 53 20.46 -3.37 -7.35
CA ASN A 53 21.70 -4.15 -7.21
C ASN A 53 21.46 -5.49 -6.54
N ASP A 54 20.60 -5.55 -5.51
CA ASP A 54 20.24 -6.79 -4.83
C ASP A 54 19.51 -7.75 -5.77
N LEU A 55 18.55 -7.26 -6.55
CA LEU A 55 17.86 -8.03 -7.59
C LEU A 55 18.84 -8.55 -8.66
N VAL A 56 19.76 -7.70 -9.14
CA VAL A 56 20.82 -8.11 -10.08
C VAL A 56 21.71 -9.20 -9.47
N ASN A 57 22.09 -9.07 -8.20
CA ASN A 57 22.92 -10.05 -7.51
C ASN A 57 22.18 -11.39 -7.34
N LYS A 58 20.87 -11.34 -7.05
CA LYS A 58 20.01 -12.53 -6.98
C LYS A 58 19.92 -13.24 -8.31
N GLN A 59 19.67 -12.51 -9.39
CA GLN A 59 19.67 -13.07 -10.75
C GLN A 59 21.00 -13.77 -11.08
N LYS A 60 22.13 -13.12 -10.77
CA LYS A 60 23.48 -13.70 -10.99
C LYS A 60 23.77 -14.92 -10.12
N ALA A 61 23.15 -14.99 -8.94
CA ALA A 61 23.24 -16.13 -8.04
C ALA A 61 22.32 -17.30 -8.43
N GLY A 62 21.56 -17.19 -9.53
CA GLY A 62 20.67 -18.24 -10.04
C GLY A 62 19.24 -18.19 -9.50
N VAL A 63 18.88 -17.16 -8.73
CA VAL A 63 17.48 -16.89 -8.35
C VAL A 63 16.76 -16.31 -9.56
N LYS A 64 15.55 -16.79 -9.87
CA LYS A 64 14.75 -16.27 -10.98
C LYS A 64 14.18 -14.91 -10.62
N VAL A 65 14.64 -13.84 -11.27
CA VAL A 65 14.09 -12.49 -11.06
C VAL A 65 13.20 -12.09 -12.24
N ARG A 66 11.96 -11.66 -11.95
CA ARG A 66 11.07 -11.04 -12.95
C ARG A 66 10.54 -9.69 -12.46
N VAL A 67 10.42 -8.73 -13.37
CA VAL A 67 9.90 -7.39 -13.05
C VAL A 67 8.93 -6.89 -14.10
N VAL A 68 7.77 -6.41 -13.66
CA VAL A 68 6.80 -5.64 -14.43
C VAL A 68 6.93 -4.17 -14.03
N PHE A 69 7.35 -3.34 -14.97
CA PHE A 69 7.44 -1.88 -14.83
C PHE A 69 6.22 -1.19 -15.41
N ASP A 70 5.83 -0.04 -14.89
CA ASP A 70 4.82 0.77 -15.57
C ASP A 70 5.33 1.32 -16.91
N SER A 71 4.53 1.14 -17.96
CA SER A 71 4.90 1.59 -19.31
C SER A 71 4.92 3.12 -19.47
N GLN A 72 4.15 3.85 -18.67
CA GLN A 72 4.13 5.32 -18.72
C GLN A 72 5.31 5.94 -17.97
N HIS A 73 5.96 5.19 -17.07
CA HIS A 73 7.09 5.64 -16.25
C HIS A 73 8.45 5.14 -16.75
N ALA A 74 8.53 4.71 -18.01
CA ALA A 74 9.76 4.22 -18.63
C ALA A 74 10.95 5.21 -18.59
N SER A 75 10.70 6.52 -18.52
CA SER A 75 11.75 7.54 -18.37
C SER A 75 12.38 7.55 -16.97
N ILE A 76 11.62 7.17 -15.94
CA ILE A 76 12.07 7.02 -14.56
C ILE A 76 12.73 5.65 -14.38
N ASP A 77 12.07 4.59 -14.85
CA ASP A 77 12.51 3.20 -14.64
C ASP A 77 13.61 2.72 -15.58
N GLY A 78 13.90 3.48 -16.64
CA GLY A 78 14.76 3.03 -17.74
C GLY A 78 16.15 2.60 -17.31
N ALA A 79 16.69 3.16 -16.22
CA ALA A 79 17.97 2.73 -15.65
C ALA A 79 17.87 1.36 -14.96
N ALA A 80 16.86 1.15 -14.11
CA ALA A 80 16.60 -0.11 -13.44
C ALA A 80 16.28 -1.23 -14.45
N TYR A 81 15.40 -0.95 -15.42
CA TYR A 81 15.06 -1.86 -16.51
C TYR A 81 16.31 -2.36 -17.23
N LYS A 82 17.20 -1.44 -17.64
CA LYS A 82 18.45 -1.79 -18.35
C LYS A 82 19.39 -2.62 -17.49
N ALA A 83 19.57 -2.27 -16.22
CA ALA A 83 20.45 -2.98 -15.31
C ALA A 83 20.00 -4.44 -15.08
N LEU A 84 18.70 -4.64 -14.85
CA LEU A 84 18.12 -5.97 -14.66
C LEU A 84 18.13 -6.80 -15.95
N SER A 85 17.77 -6.19 -17.08
CA SER A 85 17.84 -6.84 -18.39
C SER A 85 19.26 -7.30 -18.72
N ALA A 86 20.27 -6.44 -18.47
CA ALA A 86 21.68 -6.78 -18.69
C ALA A 86 22.18 -7.90 -17.76
N ALA A 87 21.57 -8.08 -16.58
CA ALA A 87 21.86 -9.19 -15.69
C ALA A 87 21.15 -10.51 -16.10
N GLY A 88 20.29 -10.48 -17.11
CA GLY A 88 19.50 -11.63 -17.58
C GLY A 88 18.19 -11.84 -16.83
N ALA A 89 17.74 -10.87 -16.03
CA ALA A 89 16.42 -10.93 -15.39
C ALA A 89 15.31 -10.75 -16.43
N GLY A 90 14.15 -11.37 -16.15
CA GLY A 90 12.98 -11.24 -17.01
C GLY A 90 12.27 -9.91 -16.75
N VAL A 91 12.45 -8.91 -17.60
CA VAL A 91 11.80 -7.60 -17.43
C VAL A 91 10.79 -7.31 -18.54
N THR A 92 9.71 -6.62 -18.20
CA THR A 92 8.69 -6.17 -19.16
C THR A 92 8.05 -4.87 -18.70
N TYR A 93 7.61 -4.05 -19.65
CA TYR A 93 6.69 -2.94 -19.36
C TYR A 93 5.25 -3.43 -19.37
N SER A 94 4.41 -2.80 -18.55
CA SER A 94 3.01 -3.14 -18.34
C SER A 94 2.16 -3.08 -19.61
N SER A 95 0.97 -3.69 -19.52
CA SER A 95 -0.03 -3.62 -20.57
C SER A 95 -0.65 -2.22 -20.65
N SER A 96 -0.97 -1.76 -21.86
CA SER A 96 -1.75 -0.53 -22.08
C SER A 96 -3.25 -0.69 -21.76
N ALA A 97 -3.65 -1.84 -21.20
CA ALA A 97 -5.02 -2.09 -20.74
C ALA A 97 -5.36 -1.27 -19.49
N TYR A 98 -4.36 -0.80 -18.75
CA TYR A 98 -4.50 0.08 -17.59
C TYR A 98 -3.92 1.46 -17.93
N VAL A 99 -4.41 2.51 -17.27
CA VAL A 99 -3.80 3.85 -17.41
C VAL A 99 -2.39 3.84 -16.83
N TYR A 100 -2.25 3.32 -15.61
CA TYR A 100 -0.98 3.00 -14.99
C TYR A 100 -1.01 1.60 -14.35
N THR A 101 0.13 0.94 -14.30
CA THR A 101 0.40 -0.10 -13.31
C THR A 101 1.01 0.53 -12.09
N HIS A 102 0.14 0.91 -11.15
CA HIS A 102 0.49 1.69 -9.97
C HIS A 102 0.64 0.82 -8.71
N GLN A 103 0.58 -0.50 -8.86
CA GLN A 103 0.96 -1.49 -7.84
C GLN A 103 2.45 -1.41 -7.48
N LYS A 104 2.76 -1.62 -6.19
CA LYS A 104 4.13 -1.76 -5.65
C LYS A 104 4.24 -3.00 -4.80
N THR A 105 4.73 -4.08 -5.40
CA THR A 105 4.77 -5.39 -4.75
C THR A 105 6.04 -6.14 -5.07
N ILE A 106 6.58 -6.85 -4.07
CA ILE A 106 7.66 -7.83 -4.24
C ILE A 106 7.17 -9.16 -3.68
N THR A 107 7.17 -10.23 -4.46
CA THR A 107 6.96 -11.59 -3.95
C THR A 107 8.28 -12.35 -3.96
N VAL A 108 8.63 -12.96 -2.83
CA VAL A 108 9.82 -13.80 -2.69
C VAL A 108 9.41 -15.26 -2.58
N ASP A 109 10.01 -16.09 -3.43
CA ASP A 109 9.88 -17.55 -3.45
C ASP A 109 8.44 -18.08 -3.56
N GLY A 110 7.49 -17.25 -4.00
CA GLY A 110 6.05 -17.56 -4.00
C GLY A 110 5.48 -17.84 -2.61
N ALA A 111 6.13 -17.34 -1.55
CA ALA A 111 5.83 -17.65 -0.15
C ALA A 111 5.47 -16.42 0.69
N THR A 112 5.92 -15.24 0.29
CA THR A 112 5.63 -13.99 1.00
C THR A 112 5.61 -12.86 -0.01
N SER A 113 4.65 -11.94 0.13
CA SER A 113 4.56 -10.72 -0.67
C SER A 113 4.70 -9.50 0.22
N TYR A 114 5.50 -8.54 -0.21
CA TYR A 114 5.60 -7.20 0.34
C TYR A 114 4.66 -6.28 -0.46
N ILE A 115 3.59 -5.79 0.16
CA ILE A 115 2.59 -4.90 -0.44
C ILE A 115 2.80 -3.51 0.12
N SER A 116 2.98 -2.52 -0.75
CA SER A 116 3.47 -1.19 -0.38
C SER A 116 2.54 -0.09 -0.83
N THR A 117 2.35 0.92 0.01
CA THR A 117 1.77 2.21 -0.40
C THR A 117 2.75 3.02 -1.25
N GLY A 118 4.05 2.81 -1.01
CA GLY A 118 5.19 3.57 -1.54
C GLY A 118 5.83 3.00 -2.79
N ASN A 119 6.37 3.88 -3.63
CA ASN A 119 7.31 3.54 -4.71
C ASN A 119 8.62 2.96 -4.15
N PHE A 120 9.39 2.27 -5.00
CA PHE A 120 10.72 1.76 -4.64
C PHE A 120 11.77 2.78 -5.06
N ASP A 121 11.73 3.89 -4.34
CA ASP A 121 12.40 5.09 -4.78
C ASP A 121 12.90 5.93 -3.59
N THR A 122 14.23 6.03 -3.55
CA THR A 122 14.97 6.77 -2.53
C THR A 122 14.61 8.25 -2.41
N THR A 123 13.94 8.85 -3.40
CA THR A 123 13.45 10.23 -3.27
C THR A 123 12.34 10.37 -2.23
N TYR A 124 11.62 9.28 -1.91
CA TYR A 124 10.49 9.29 -0.98
C TYR A 124 10.90 8.88 0.44
N TYR A 125 11.80 7.89 0.58
CA TYR A 125 12.01 7.16 1.84
C TYR A 125 12.31 8.02 3.08
N ALA A 126 13.04 9.13 2.92
CA ALA A 126 13.46 9.97 4.05
C ALA A 126 12.43 11.04 4.43
N THR A 127 11.52 11.38 3.53
CA THR A 127 10.64 12.56 3.64
C THR A 127 9.18 12.25 3.38
N SER A 128 8.81 10.98 3.18
CA SER A 128 7.42 10.59 2.90
C SER A 128 6.96 9.54 3.89
N ARG A 129 5.68 9.62 4.28
CA ARG A 129 5.00 8.54 4.98
C ARG A 129 4.61 7.46 3.97
N ASP A 130 5.08 6.24 4.21
CA ASP A 130 4.63 5.03 3.52
C ASP A 130 4.57 3.84 4.48
N TYR A 131 3.74 2.87 4.10
CA TYR A 131 3.59 1.59 4.79
C TYR A 131 3.91 0.44 3.83
N GLY A 132 4.54 -0.58 4.38
CA GLY A 132 4.74 -1.84 3.69
C GLY A 132 4.33 -3.00 4.58
N VAL A 133 3.51 -3.90 4.05
CA VAL A 133 3.04 -5.09 4.77
C VAL A 133 3.63 -6.31 4.08
N PHE A 134 4.42 -7.07 4.83
CA PHE A 134 4.82 -8.42 4.42
C PHE A 134 3.69 -9.36 4.79
N ASP A 135 3.22 -10.12 3.81
CA ASP A 135 2.09 -11.02 3.90
C ASP A 135 2.53 -12.43 3.46
N SER A 136 2.35 -13.39 4.36
CA SER A 136 2.66 -14.81 4.13
C SER A 136 1.40 -15.70 4.11
N ASP A 137 0.20 -15.11 4.03
CA ASP A 137 -1.01 -15.86 3.76
C ASP A 137 -0.94 -16.50 2.37
N ALA A 138 -1.07 -17.82 2.33
CA ALA A 138 -0.85 -18.57 1.10
C ALA A 138 -1.93 -18.29 0.03
N ALA A 139 -3.15 -17.91 0.41
CA ALA A 139 -4.20 -17.61 -0.55
C ALA A 139 -3.96 -16.22 -1.18
N ASP A 140 -3.51 -15.25 -0.38
CA ASP A 140 -3.12 -13.92 -0.85
C ASP A 140 -1.91 -13.99 -1.78
N VAL A 141 -0.83 -14.64 -1.35
CA VAL A 141 0.39 -14.77 -2.17
C VAL A 141 0.09 -15.51 -3.49
N ALA A 142 -0.73 -16.57 -3.46
CA ALA A 142 -1.12 -17.28 -4.69
C ALA A 142 -1.97 -16.41 -5.63
N ALA A 143 -2.84 -15.54 -5.09
CA ALA A 143 -3.62 -14.62 -5.90
C ALA A 143 -2.74 -13.54 -6.54
N ILE A 144 -1.76 -13.00 -5.79
CA ILE A 144 -0.77 -12.04 -6.27
C ILE A 144 0.08 -12.66 -7.38
N GLU A 145 0.61 -13.86 -7.19
CA GLU A 145 1.44 -14.54 -8.19
C GLU A 145 0.66 -14.86 -9.47
N LYS A 146 -0.62 -15.27 -9.35
CA LYS A 146 -1.50 -15.49 -10.51
C LYS A 146 -1.70 -14.21 -11.33
N VAL A 147 -1.89 -13.09 -10.65
CA VAL A 147 -1.97 -11.78 -11.28
C VAL A 147 -0.64 -11.42 -11.94
N PHE A 148 0.46 -11.57 -11.21
CA PHE A 148 1.80 -11.24 -11.68
C PHE A 148 2.10 -11.98 -12.98
N ASP A 149 1.85 -13.30 -13.03
CA ASP A 149 2.04 -14.11 -14.22
C ASP A 149 1.22 -13.60 -15.41
N ALA A 150 -0.02 -13.19 -15.17
CA ALA A 150 -0.89 -12.66 -16.21
C ALA A 150 -0.43 -11.29 -16.72
N ASP A 151 -0.09 -10.36 -15.82
CA ASP A 151 0.39 -9.03 -16.17
C ASP A 151 1.77 -9.09 -16.86
N TYR A 152 2.65 -9.98 -16.39
CA TYR A 152 3.95 -10.26 -17.01
C TYR A 152 3.79 -10.80 -18.45
N ALA A 153 2.81 -11.69 -18.66
CA ALA A 153 2.46 -12.22 -19.98
C ALA A 153 1.55 -11.28 -20.80
N LYS A 154 1.09 -10.16 -20.24
CA LYS A 154 0.11 -9.22 -20.82
C LYS A 154 -1.20 -9.88 -21.22
N THR A 155 -1.64 -10.84 -20.41
CA THR A 155 -2.91 -11.55 -20.59
C THR A 155 -3.95 -11.04 -19.61
N ALA A 156 -5.23 -11.09 -20.01
CA ALA A 156 -6.31 -10.67 -19.14
C ALA A 156 -6.45 -11.60 -17.92
N VAL A 157 -6.72 -11.00 -16.76
CA VAL A 157 -6.97 -11.71 -15.50
C VAL A 157 -8.06 -10.98 -14.71
N THR A 158 -8.96 -11.73 -14.10
CA THR A 158 -9.79 -11.22 -13.01
C THR A 158 -9.11 -11.64 -11.70
N PRO A 159 -8.63 -10.68 -10.90
CA PRO A 159 -8.00 -10.97 -9.62
C PRO A 159 -8.96 -11.70 -8.69
N SER A 160 -8.40 -12.52 -7.80
CA SER A 160 -9.11 -13.02 -6.62
C SER A 160 -8.63 -12.21 -5.44
N ASP A 161 -9.51 -12.01 -4.48
CA ASP A 161 -9.20 -11.25 -3.27
C ASP A 161 -8.37 -12.06 -2.27
N GLY A 162 -7.95 -13.28 -2.62
CA GLY A 162 -7.33 -14.21 -1.69
C GLY A 162 -8.17 -14.35 -0.42
N THR A 163 -7.54 -14.06 0.71
CA THR A 163 -8.15 -13.83 2.01
C THR A 163 -8.51 -12.34 2.19
N ASP A 164 -7.58 -11.42 1.89
CA ASP A 164 -7.68 -10.02 2.34
C ASP A 164 -7.40 -8.94 1.26
N LEU A 165 -7.08 -9.33 0.03
CA LEU A 165 -6.64 -8.41 -1.02
C LEU A 165 -7.75 -7.52 -1.58
N VAL A 166 -7.32 -6.36 -2.08
CA VAL A 166 -8.16 -5.34 -2.70
C VAL A 166 -7.51 -4.94 -4.02
N TRP A 167 -8.26 -4.97 -5.13
CA TRP A 167 -7.68 -4.79 -6.46
C TRP A 167 -8.39 -3.69 -7.26
N SER A 168 -7.63 -2.71 -7.77
CA SER A 168 -8.09 -1.89 -8.89
C SER A 168 -7.72 -2.53 -10.23
N PRO A 169 -8.55 -2.37 -11.29
CA PRO A 169 -9.85 -1.68 -11.29
C PRO A 169 -11.02 -2.64 -11.04
N THR A 170 -10.79 -3.69 -10.23
CA THR A 170 -11.74 -4.81 -10.12
C THR A 170 -12.80 -4.54 -9.07
N ASP A 171 -12.38 -4.28 -7.84
CA ASP A 171 -13.28 -4.20 -6.70
C ASP A 171 -12.89 -3.15 -5.64
N SER A 172 -11.74 -2.49 -5.79
CA SER A 172 -11.17 -1.58 -4.79
C SER A 172 -12.15 -0.52 -4.28
N GLN A 173 -12.81 0.22 -5.18
CA GLN A 173 -13.79 1.24 -4.77
C GLN A 173 -14.89 0.64 -3.87
N SER A 174 -15.40 -0.55 -4.22
CA SER A 174 -16.46 -1.21 -3.46
C SER A 174 -15.98 -1.72 -2.10
N ARG A 175 -14.74 -2.25 -2.03
CA ARG A 175 -14.12 -2.75 -0.80
C ARG A 175 -13.79 -1.62 0.17
N LEU A 176 -13.21 -0.53 -0.33
CA LEU A 176 -12.91 0.66 0.47
C LEU A 176 -14.20 1.35 0.96
N LEU A 177 -15.23 1.44 0.12
CA LEU A 177 -16.55 1.91 0.55
C LEU A 177 -17.15 1.02 1.65
N ALA A 178 -17.00 -0.29 1.55
CA ALA A 178 -17.48 -1.22 2.59
C ALA A 178 -16.72 -1.06 3.91
N LEU A 179 -15.40 -0.83 3.86
CA LEU A 179 -14.58 -0.55 5.05
C LEU A 179 -15.02 0.74 5.73
N VAL A 180 -15.13 1.84 4.97
CA VAL A 180 -15.56 3.15 5.48
C VAL A 180 -16.97 3.04 6.07
N ASN A 181 -17.97 2.63 5.28
CA ASN A 181 -19.36 2.53 5.75
C ASN A 181 -19.53 1.56 6.93
N GLY A 182 -18.61 0.61 7.09
CA GLY A 182 -18.61 -0.38 8.16
C GLY A 182 -18.12 0.13 9.52
N ALA A 183 -17.41 1.27 9.57
CA ALA A 183 -16.88 1.83 10.81
C ALA A 183 -18.01 2.11 11.82
N GLN A 184 -17.80 1.92 13.12
CA GLN A 184 -18.84 2.13 14.15
C GLN A 184 -18.47 3.19 15.18
N HIS A 185 -17.18 3.39 15.41
CA HIS A 185 -16.64 4.19 16.50
C HIS A 185 -15.61 5.21 16.00
N SER A 186 -14.67 4.80 15.15
CA SER A 186 -13.65 5.69 14.60
C SER A 186 -13.29 5.34 13.16
N LEU A 187 -12.84 6.35 12.41
CA LEU A 187 -12.33 6.22 11.06
C LEU A 187 -11.17 7.20 10.87
N ASP A 188 -9.99 6.67 10.64
CA ASP A 188 -8.76 7.43 10.42
C ASP A 188 -8.28 7.17 8.99
N VAL A 189 -8.20 8.22 8.17
CA VAL A 189 -7.91 8.12 6.73
C VAL A 189 -6.64 8.90 6.41
N GLN A 190 -5.67 8.23 5.80
CA GLN A 190 -4.43 8.83 5.31
C GLN A 190 -4.34 8.67 3.79
N GLU A 191 -4.27 9.78 3.05
CA GLU A 191 -4.33 9.74 1.58
C GLU A 191 -3.47 10.82 0.90
N GLU A 192 -2.83 10.46 -0.20
CA GLU A 192 -2.14 11.39 -1.10
C GLU A 192 -3.14 12.13 -2.01
N GLU A 193 -4.13 11.41 -2.54
CA GLU A 193 -5.21 12.01 -3.31
C GLU A 193 -6.54 11.83 -2.59
N PHE A 194 -7.32 12.91 -2.43
CA PHE A 194 -8.59 12.89 -1.70
C PHE A 194 -9.76 13.43 -2.56
N GLY A 195 -9.88 12.89 -3.77
CA GLY A 195 -10.73 13.40 -4.85
C GLY A 195 -11.99 12.58 -5.17
N ASP A 196 -12.03 11.29 -4.86
CA ASP A 196 -13.15 10.40 -5.22
C ASP A 196 -14.43 10.77 -4.46
N ALA A 197 -15.48 11.13 -5.21
CA ALA A 197 -16.70 11.63 -4.60
C ALA A 197 -17.44 10.57 -3.78
N ALA A 198 -17.37 9.28 -4.15
CA ALA A 198 -18.07 8.23 -3.42
C ALA A 198 -17.43 8.01 -2.03
N LEU A 199 -16.11 7.87 -1.99
CA LEU A 199 -15.37 7.70 -0.73
C LEU A 199 -15.42 8.95 0.14
N VAL A 200 -15.23 10.15 -0.43
CA VAL A 200 -15.36 11.42 0.33
C VAL A 200 -16.75 11.54 0.95
N ASN A 201 -17.82 11.23 0.20
CA ASN A 201 -19.17 11.28 0.73
C ASN A 201 -19.41 10.24 1.84
N ALA A 202 -18.80 9.06 1.75
CA ALA A 202 -18.87 8.04 2.79
C ALA A 202 -18.17 8.49 4.08
N VAL A 203 -16.95 9.06 3.98
CA VAL A 203 -16.23 9.65 5.12
C VAL A 203 -17.04 10.78 5.78
N VAL A 204 -17.69 11.63 4.97
CA VAL A 204 -18.60 12.68 5.45
C VAL A 204 -19.84 12.11 6.14
N ALA A 205 -20.41 11.02 5.62
CA ALA A 205 -21.56 10.36 6.22
C ALA A 205 -21.22 9.75 7.59
N ASP A 206 -20.02 9.19 7.73
CA ASP A 206 -19.48 8.67 8.98
C ASP A 206 -19.36 9.73 10.07
N ALA A 207 -18.79 10.88 9.73
CA ALA A 207 -18.73 12.02 10.65
C ALA A 207 -20.14 12.47 11.08
N LYS A 208 -21.09 12.57 10.14
CA LYS A 208 -22.48 12.98 10.43
C LYS A 208 -23.24 11.99 11.32
N ARG A 209 -22.97 10.69 11.21
CA ARG A 209 -23.62 9.66 12.05
C ARG A 209 -22.94 9.47 13.40
N GLY A 210 -21.86 10.19 13.68
CA GLY A 210 -21.19 10.22 14.98
C GLY A 210 -19.95 9.34 15.10
N VAL A 211 -19.44 8.78 14.00
CA VAL A 211 -18.11 8.14 13.99
C VAL A 211 -17.05 9.22 14.18
N THR A 212 -16.05 8.96 15.00
CA THR A 212 -14.91 9.87 15.17
C THR A 212 -14.04 9.80 13.91
N VAL A 213 -14.18 10.79 13.02
CA VAL A 213 -13.42 10.85 11.76
C VAL A 213 -12.20 11.76 11.89
N ARG A 214 -11.03 11.25 11.52
CA ARG A 214 -9.81 12.05 11.29
C ARG A 214 -9.23 11.77 9.91
N VAL A 215 -8.74 12.82 9.27
CA VAL A 215 -8.09 12.72 7.95
C VAL A 215 -6.72 13.37 8.00
N VAL A 216 -5.72 12.66 7.48
CA VAL A 216 -4.40 13.19 7.14
C VAL A 216 -4.26 13.14 5.63
N ALA A 217 -4.09 14.28 4.97
CA ALA A 217 -4.02 14.28 3.50
C ALA A 217 -2.97 15.24 2.96
N GLU A 218 -2.43 14.92 1.79
CA GLU A 218 -1.81 15.95 0.95
C GLU A 218 -2.86 16.96 0.48
N ASN A 219 -2.46 18.22 0.40
CA ASN A 219 -3.29 19.30 -0.11
C ASN A 219 -2.44 20.40 -0.76
N GLN A 220 -1.40 19.98 -1.49
CA GLN A 220 -0.57 20.89 -2.26
C GLN A 220 -1.46 21.76 -3.17
N SER A 221 -1.20 23.07 -3.17
CA SER A 221 -1.96 24.04 -3.97
C SER A 221 -3.48 24.01 -3.74
N SER A 222 -3.93 23.57 -2.55
CA SER A 222 -5.35 23.49 -2.17
C SER A 222 -6.19 22.59 -3.08
N GLN A 223 -5.57 21.60 -3.73
CA GLN A 223 -6.20 20.71 -4.69
C GLN A 223 -7.43 19.97 -4.12
N TYR A 224 -7.39 19.61 -2.84
CA TYR A 224 -8.46 18.85 -2.17
C TYR A 224 -9.19 19.66 -1.09
N SER A 225 -8.91 20.97 -0.96
CA SER A 225 -9.54 21.81 0.07
C SER A 225 -11.06 21.76 0.03
N LYS A 226 -11.69 21.60 -1.14
CA LYS A 226 -13.15 21.46 -1.23
C LYS A 226 -13.65 20.20 -0.52
N GLN A 227 -13.06 19.05 -0.82
CA GLN A 227 -13.41 17.75 -0.26
C GLN A 227 -13.11 17.68 1.23
N LEU A 228 -11.92 18.14 1.62
CA LEU A 228 -11.50 18.18 3.02
C LEU A 228 -12.39 19.10 3.87
N ASN A 229 -12.83 20.25 3.32
CA ASN A 229 -13.80 21.11 3.99
C ASN A 229 -15.19 20.47 4.16
N GLN A 230 -15.59 19.52 3.31
CA GLN A 230 -16.83 18.75 3.52
C GLN A 230 -16.71 17.86 4.77
N VAL A 231 -15.54 17.25 5.00
CA VAL A 231 -15.26 16.45 6.21
C VAL A 231 -15.30 17.33 7.46
N ILE A 232 -14.65 18.50 7.43
CA ILE A 232 -14.68 19.47 8.54
C ILE A 232 -16.11 19.91 8.84
N ALA A 233 -16.88 20.28 7.81
CA ALA A 233 -18.26 20.71 7.97
C ALA A 233 -19.18 19.62 8.54
N ALA A 234 -18.80 18.34 8.39
CA ALA A 234 -19.50 17.20 8.95
C ALA A 234 -19.09 16.86 10.40
N GLY A 235 -18.11 17.57 10.96
CA GLY A 235 -17.60 17.34 12.32
C GLY A 235 -16.33 16.48 12.39
N GLY A 236 -15.80 16.04 11.24
CA GLY A 236 -14.50 15.38 11.17
C GLY A 236 -13.34 16.36 11.40
N LYS A 237 -12.17 15.82 11.71
CA LYS A 237 -10.95 16.61 11.90
C LYS A 237 -9.96 16.33 10.78
N VAL A 238 -9.35 17.38 10.23
CA VAL A 238 -8.44 17.25 9.09
C VAL A 238 -7.11 17.91 9.43
N THR A 239 -6.03 17.20 9.12
CA THR A 239 -4.65 17.71 9.12
C THR A 239 -4.10 17.55 7.71
N THR A 240 -3.51 18.60 7.16
CA THR A 240 -2.93 18.57 5.81
C THR A 240 -1.43 18.81 5.80
N PHE A 241 -0.80 18.25 4.78
CA PHE A 241 0.55 18.55 4.34
C PHE A 241 0.47 19.22 2.97
N THR A 242 1.35 20.20 2.71
CA THR A 242 1.23 21.10 1.54
C THR A 242 2.57 21.36 0.86
N SER A 243 3.66 20.77 1.35
CA SER A 243 5.01 21.02 0.87
C SER A 243 5.51 19.88 0.01
N SER A 244 5.79 20.16 -1.25
CA SER A 244 6.41 19.21 -2.19
C SER A 244 7.88 18.91 -1.90
N THR A 245 8.48 19.59 -0.91
CA THR A 245 9.89 19.42 -0.50
C THR A 245 10.02 19.13 0.99
N GLY A 246 8.90 19.04 1.70
CA GLY A 246 8.82 18.80 3.13
C GLY A 246 8.43 17.36 3.43
N TYR A 247 7.89 17.14 4.63
CA TYR A 247 7.28 15.87 4.95
C TYR A 247 6.00 15.68 4.13
N TYR A 248 5.89 14.55 3.44
CA TYR A 248 4.87 14.25 2.43
C TYR A 248 4.05 13.01 2.81
N ILE A 249 2.74 13.04 2.60
CA ILE A 249 1.85 11.91 2.82
C ILE A 249 1.64 11.18 1.51
N HIS A 250 2.49 10.20 1.24
CA HIS A 250 2.37 9.32 0.07
C HIS A 250 1.49 8.09 0.38
N ALA A 251 1.38 7.70 1.65
CA ALA A 251 0.58 6.56 2.09
C ALA A 251 -0.91 6.67 1.68
N LYS A 252 -1.50 5.51 1.40
CA LYS A 252 -2.95 5.30 1.29
C LYS A 252 -3.34 4.26 2.31
N ALA A 253 -4.04 4.70 3.36
CA ALA A 253 -4.41 3.83 4.47
C ALA A 253 -5.70 4.29 5.14
N ILE A 254 -6.49 3.32 5.62
CA ILE A 254 -7.73 3.56 6.35
C ILE A 254 -7.72 2.68 7.58
N VAL A 255 -7.78 3.24 8.79
CA VAL A 255 -7.98 2.49 10.02
C VAL A 255 -9.42 2.70 10.49
N ALA A 256 -10.18 1.61 10.58
CA ALA A 256 -11.54 1.61 11.10
C ALA A 256 -11.57 0.99 12.49
N ASP A 257 -12.29 1.63 13.41
CA ASP A 257 -12.62 1.12 14.74
C ASP A 257 -11.42 0.72 15.61
N TYR A 258 -10.33 1.49 15.52
CA TYR A 258 -9.15 1.26 16.34
C TYR A 258 -9.48 1.18 17.85
N GLY A 259 -8.86 0.23 18.53
CA GLY A 259 -9.10 -0.06 19.95
C GLY A 259 -10.29 -1.00 20.22
N THR A 260 -10.97 -1.47 19.17
CA THR A 260 -12.02 -2.50 19.28
C THR A 260 -11.52 -3.86 18.82
N SER A 261 -12.27 -4.93 19.13
CA SER A 261 -11.93 -6.30 18.68
C SER A 261 -12.21 -6.57 17.20
N PHE A 262 -12.80 -5.61 16.48
CA PHE A 262 -13.11 -5.70 15.05
C PHE A 262 -12.42 -4.60 14.24
N ALA A 263 -11.39 -3.98 14.82
CA ALA A 263 -10.56 -3.01 14.13
C ALA A 263 -9.98 -3.60 12.83
N LYS A 264 -10.01 -2.81 11.77
CA LYS A 264 -9.47 -3.18 10.47
C LYS A 264 -8.60 -2.07 9.93
N VAL A 265 -7.62 -2.45 9.12
CA VAL A 265 -6.78 -1.50 8.40
C VAL A 265 -6.69 -1.87 6.93
N PHE A 266 -6.89 -0.87 6.09
CA PHE A 266 -6.47 -0.89 4.69
C PHE A 266 -5.08 -0.28 4.56
N ALA A 267 -4.22 -0.90 3.75
CA ALA A 267 -3.00 -0.30 3.22
C ALA A 267 -2.77 -0.81 1.80
N GLY A 268 -2.48 0.11 0.87
CA GLY A 268 -2.31 -0.23 -0.55
C GLY A 268 -1.84 0.93 -1.40
N SER A 269 -1.84 0.75 -2.71
CA SER A 269 -1.43 1.77 -3.68
C SER A 269 -2.60 2.66 -4.17
N GLU A 270 -3.82 2.38 -3.70
CA GLU A 270 -5.08 2.99 -4.12
C GLU A 270 -5.32 4.37 -3.52
N ASN A 271 -5.14 5.41 -4.35
CA ASN A 271 -5.53 6.77 -4.06
C ASN A 271 -7.06 6.93 -4.08
N PHE A 272 -7.61 7.90 -3.32
CA PHE A 272 -9.02 8.28 -3.50
C PHE A 272 -9.17 9.13 -4.77
N SER A 273 -9.05 8.51 -5.93
CA SER A 273 -9.36 9.10 -7.24
C SER A 273 -9.96 8.07 -8.18
N ASP A 274 -10.81 8.52 -9.11
CA ASP A 274 -11.40 7.64 -10.11
C ASP A 274 -10.32 6.90 -10.91
N ASN A 275 -9.23 7.60 -11.26
CA ASN A 275 -8.11 7.00 -11.98
C ASN A 275 -7.50 5.81 -11.22
N SER A 276 -7.19 6.00 -9.94
CA SER A 276 -6.58 4.92 -9.14
C SER A 276 -7.55 3.77 -8.89
N LEU A 277 -8.82 4.06 -8.62
CA LEU A 277 -9.79 3.03 -8.23
C LEU A 277 -10.35 2.24 -9.42
N ASN A 278 -10.53 2.89 -10.58
CA ASN A 278 -11.31 2.36 -11.69
C ASN A 278 -10.53 2.21 -13.01
N HIS A 279 -9.28 2.67 -13.09
CA HIS A 279 -8.50 2.62 -14.34
C HIS A 279 -7.06 2.11 -14.17
N ASN A 280 -6.46 2.28 -12.99
CA ASN A 280 -5.13 1.76 -12.68
C ASN A 280 -5.17 0.27 -12.29
N ARG A 281 -4.04 -0.40 -12.48
CA ARG A 281 -3.73 -1.65 -11.80
C ARG A 281 -3.08 -1.34 -10.45
N GLU A 282 -3.82 -1.55 -9.38
CA GLU A 282 -3.41 -1.28 -7.98
C GLU A 282 -3.55 -2.55 -7.14
N LEU A 283 -2.87 -2.58 -6.00
CA LEU A 283 -3.06 -3.62 -4.99
C LEU A 283 -2.96 -3.04 -3.58
N GLY A 284 -3.89 -3.47 -2.72
CA GLY A 284 -3.82 -3.32 -1.27
C GLY A 284 -4.40 -4.52 -0.55
N LEU A 285 -4.56 -4.39 0.76
CA LEU A 285 -5.14 -5.41 1.64
C LEU A 285 -5.94 -4.78 2.77
N ILE A 286 -6.99 -5.46 3.23
CA ILE A 286 -7.79 -5.08 4.41
C ILE A 286 -7.67 -6.18 5.46
N VAL A 287 -6.87 -5.96 6.50
CA VAL A 287 -6.61 -6.96 7.55
C VAL A 287 -7.08 -6.50 8.92
N SER A 288 -7.27 -7.47 9.82
CA SER A 288 -7.53 -7.24 11.26
C SER A 288 -6.34 -7.60 12.15
N ASP A 289 -5.13 -7.75 11.59
CA ASP A 289 -3.94 -8.05 12.38
C ASP A 289 -3.63 -6.89 13.34
N SER A 290 -3.62 -7.20 14.64
CA SER A 290 -3.48 -6.18 15.68
C SER A 290 -2.14 -5.43 15.63
N ALA A 291 -1.06 -6.04 15.15
CA ALA A 291 0.25 -5.40 15.06
C ALA A 291 0.31 -4.44 13.87
N VAL A 292 -0.25 -4.86 12.71
CA VAL A 292 -0.38 -3.98 11.53
C VAL A 292 -1.29 -2.80 11.84
N VAL A 293 -2.49 -3.05 12.37
CA VAL A 293 -3.46 -2.01 12.77
C VAL A 293 -2.82 -1.00 13.74
N SER A 294 -2.20 -1.49 14.82
CA SER A 294 -1.61 -0.61 15.83
C SER A 294 -0.39 0.15 15.34
N GLY A 295 0.40 -0.46 14.45
CA GLY A 295 1.57 0.17 13.85
C GLY A 295 1.20 1.33 12.92
N ILE A 296 0.23 1.11 12.02
CA ILE A 296 -0.29 2.15 11.13
C ILE A 296 -0.97 3.25 11.94
N GLU A 297 -1.82 2.91 12.90
CA GLU A 297 -2.49 3.91 13.73
C GLU A 297 -1.52 4.76 14.56
N LYS A 298 -0.42 4.17 15.04
CA LYS A 298 0.64 4.93 15.73
C LYS A 298 1.29 5.97 14.82
N ALA A 299 1.59 5.59 13.58
CA ALA A 299 2.17 6.49 12.58
C ALA A 299 1.17 7.57 12.16
N PHE A 300 -0.08 7.18 11.88
CA PHE A 300 -1.20 8.10 11.61
C PHE A 300 -1.33 9.16 12.70
N ASN A 301 -1.38 8.75 13.98
CA ASN A 301 -1.48 9.67 15.10
C ASN A 301 -0.33 10.68 15.14
N ALA A 302 0.90 10.22 14.88
CA ALA A 302 2.06 11.10 14.86
C ALA A 302 1.95 12.14 13.73
N ASP A 303 1.47 11.74 12.55
CA ASP A 303 1.34 12.63 11.39
C ASP A 303 0.15 13.59 11.56
N PHE A 304 -0.97 13.11 12.10
CA PHE A 304 -2.15 13.91 12.42
C PHE A 304 -1.84 15.05 13.40
N LEU A 305 -0.93 14.81 14.36
CA LEU A 305 -0.48 15.82 15.33
C LEU A 305 0.60 16.78 14.79
N LYS A 306 1.27 16.44 13.67
CA LYS A 306 2.37 17.24 13.10
C LYS A 306 1.91 18.29 12.08
N GLY A 307 0.90 17.98 11.26
CA GLY A 307 0.56 18.84 10.13
C GLY A 307 -0.01 20.21 10.54
N SER A 308 -0.04 21.15 9.59
CA SER A 308 -0.26 22.58 9.87
C SER A 308 -1.71 22.99 10.17
N GLY A 309 -2.63 22.03 10.26
CA GLY A 309 -4.03 22.23 10.69
C GLY A 309 -4.87 23.23 9.88
N THR A 310 -4.45 23.61 8.67
CA THR A 310 -5.14 24.61 7.84
C THR A 310 -5.42 24.04 6.44
N VAL A 311 -6.70 23.82 6.15
CA VAL A 311 -7.27 23.43 4.84
C VAL A 311 -7.66 24.65 4.04
#